data_AF-A0A2S5M0C6-F1
#
_entry.id   AF-A0A2S5M0C6-F1
#
_cell.length_a   1.000
_cell.length_b   1.000
_cell.length_c   1.000
_cell.angle_alpha   90.00
_cell.angle_beta   90.00
_cell.angle_gamma   90.00
#
_symmetry.space_group_name_H-M   'P 1'
#
loop_
_entity.id
_entity.type
_entity.pdbx_description
1 polymer ?
#
loop_
_entity_poly.entity_id
_entity_poly.type
_entity_poly.pdbx_seq_one_letter_code
_entity_poly.pdbx_strand_id
1 'polypeptide(L)'
;VPAMIRFYLGEEPLLENVPTYELSKEDDLAYTLAHLDELVVKEVQGSGGYGMLVGPAASKQELDEFRLRIISSPASYIAQPTLALSTCPTLVEQGIAPRHVDLRPFVLSGKTCTLVPGALCRVAMKEGSLVVNSSQGGGTKDTWVLEEEVETPSKAKVNQVEEMIC
;
A
#
# COMPACT_ATOMS: atom_id res chain seq x y z
N VAL A 1 3.30 15.74 4.63
CA VAL A 1 4.30 15.48 3.56
C VAL A 1 4.06 16.32 2.31
N PRO A 2 2.85 16.37 1.69
CA PRO A 2 2.64 17.14 0.46
C PRO A 2 3.07 18.61 0.54
N ALA A 3 2.74 19.30 1.64
CA ALA A 3 3.16 20.68 1.87
C ALA A 3 4.69 20.85 1.99
N MET A 4 5.40 19.86 2.52
CA MET A 4 6.87 19.90 2.61
C MET A 4 7.51 19.80 1.23
N ILE A 5 6.98 18.92 0.36
CA ILE A 5 7.46 18.77 -1.03
C ILE A 5 7.33 20.11 -1.76
N ARG A 6 6.15 20.74 -1.71
CA ARG A 6 5.92 22.06 -2.32
C ARG A 6 6.83 23.14 -1.74
N PHE A 7 6.99 23.17 -0.41
CA PHE A 7 7.78 24.19 0.26
C PHE A 7 9.28 24.08 -0.03
N TYR A 8 9.86 22.87 0.05
CA TYR A 8 11.31 22.66 -0.06
C TYR A 8 11.79 22.42 -1.50
N LEU A 9 10.97 21.78 -2.34
CA LEU A 9 11.35 21.44 -3.72
C LEU A 9 10.70 22.35 -4.76
N GLY A 10 9.62 23.07 -4.41
CA GLY A 10 8.85 23.86 -5.38
C GLY A 10 8.11 23.01 -6.42
N GLU A 11 7.92 21.72 -6.12
CA GLU A 11 7.33 20.72 -7.01
C GLU A 11 5.98 20.22 -6.48
N GLU A 12 5.16 19.66 -7.37
CA GLU A 12 3.97 18.91 -6.97
C GLU A 12 4.33 17.46 -6.61
N PRO A 13 3.75 16.87 -5.54
CA PRO A 13 4.00 15.48 -5.18
C PRO A 13 3.64 14.51 -6.31
N LEU A 14 4.59 13.66 -6.69
CA LEU A 14 4.35 12.60 -7.67
C LEU A 14 3.49 11.45 -7.13
N LEU A 15 3.58 11.19 -5.82
CA LEU A 15 2.79 10.18 -5.13
C LEU A 15 1.78 10.87 -4.21
N GLU A 16 0.52 10.50 -4.36
CA GLU A 16 -0.56 11.05 -3.56
C GLU A 16 -0.53 10.48 -2.13
N ASN A 17 -0.80 11.36 -1.17
CA ASN A 17 -1.03 10.94 0.21
C ASN A 17 -2.48 10.50 0.35
N VAL A 18 -2.70 9.40 1.07
CA VAL A 18 -4.04 8.99 1.50
C VAL A 18 -4.62 10.07 2.41
N PRO A 19 -5.87 10.56 2.16
CA PRO A 19 -6.56 11.45 3.08
C PRO A 19 -6.60 10.84 4.47
N THR A 20 -6.10 11.57 5.47
CA THR A 20 -5.95 11.06 6.83
C THR A 20 -6.55 12.06 7.81
N TYR A 21 -7.50 11.60 8.60
CA TYR A 21 -8.14 12.35 9.68
C TYR A 21 -7.35 12.15 10.96
N GLU A 22 -6.97 13.25 11.60
CA GLU A 22 -6.26 13.26 12.88
C GLU A 22 -7.27 13.45 14.01
N LEU A 23 -7.60 12.39 14.75
CA LEU A 23 -8.68 12.42 15.74
C LEU A 23 -8.34 13.30 16.95
N SER A 24 -7.12 13.82 17.07
CA SER A 24 -6.78 14.89 18.01
C SER A 24 -7.44 16.23 17.67
N LYS A 25 -7.90 16.44 16.43
CA LYS A 25 -8.64 17.63 15.98
C LYS A 25 -10.13 17.36 16.10
N GLU A 26 -10.86 18.32 16.67
CA GLU A 26 -12.29 18.17 16.97
C GLU A 26 -13.14 17.89 15.71
N ASP A 27 -12.87 18.60 14.61
CA ASP A 27 -13.60 18.44 13.34
C ASP A 27 -13.38 17.04 12.73
N ASP A 28 -12.12 16.59 12.70
CA ASP A 28 -11.73 15.26 12.18
C ASP A 28 -12.31 14.15 13.05
N LEU A 29 -12.35 14.32 14.37
CA LEU A 29 -12.97 13.40 15.30
C LEU A 29 -14.49 13.32 15.05
N ALA A 30 -15.16 14.46 14.97
CA ALA A 30 -16.60 14.52 14.73
C ALA A 30 -16.98 13.82 13.41
N TYR A 31 -16.23 14.11 12.34
CA TYR A 31 -16.41 13.45 11.04
C TYR A 31 -16.18 11.94 11.15
N THR A 32 -15.06 11.53 11.76
CA THR A 32 -14.72 10.10 11.90
C THR A 32 -15.78 9.32 12.66
N LEU A 33 -16.31 9.88 13.75
CA LEU A 33 -17.36 9.22 14.52
C LEU A 33 -18.67 9.14 13.73
N ALA A 34 -19.01 10.16 12.94
CA ALA A 34 -20.21 10.18 12.12
C ALA A 34 -20.17 9.15 10.98
N HIS A 35 -18.99 8.86 10.44
CA HIS A 35 -18.77 7.98 9.28
C HIS A 35 -17.93 6.74 9.61
N LEU A 36 -18.02 6.25 10.85
CA LEU A 36 -17.10 5.22 11.37
C LEU A 36 -17.19 3.89 10.59
N ASP A 37 -18.37 3.59 10.03
CA ASP A 37 -18.67 2.43 9.20
C ASP A 37 -18.11 2.53 7.77
N GLU A 38 -17.62 3.69 7.34
CA GLU A 38 -17.04 3.91 6.01
C GLU A 38 -15.49 3.94 6.05
N LEU A 39 -14.93 4.10 7.24
CA LEU A 39 -13.51 4.41 7.46
C LEU A 39 -12.73 3.21 8.03
N VAL A 40 -11.41 3.28 7.89
CA VAL A 40 -10.46 2.42 8.60
C VAL A 40 -9.79 3.26 9.68
N VAL A 41 -9.94 2.86 10.95
CA VAL A 41 -9.33 3.56 12.10
C VAL A 41 -8.17 2.74 12.64
N LYS A 42 -7.04 3.39 12.92
CA LYS A 42 -5.80 2.74 13.38
C LYS A 42 -5.20 3.52 14.54
N GLU A 43 -4.56 2.84 15.47
CA GLU A 43 -3.76 3.47 16.51
C GLU A 43 -2.46 4.05 15.96
N VAL A 44 -2.09 5.24 16.44
CA VAL A 44 -0.87 5.97 16.05
C VAL A 44 0.39 5.22 16.53
N GLN A 45 0.35 4.65 17.73
CA GLN A 45 1.50 3.97 18.36
C GLN A 45 1.45 2.44 18.24
N GLY A 46 0.69 1.91 17.27
CA GLY A 46 0.56 0.47 17.05
C GLY A 46 1.70 -0.12 16.22
N SER A 47 2.25 -1.24 16.67
CA SER A 47 2.90 -2.22 15.79
C SER A 47 1.99 -3.43 15.70
N GLY A 48 1.91 -4.09 14.54
CA GLY A 48 1.25 -5.38 14.49
C GLY A 48 -0.15 -5.45 13.87
N GLY A 49 -0.77 -4.33 13.49
CA GLY A 49 -2.18 -4.32 13.05
C GLY A 49 -3.19 -4.58 14.18
N TYR A 50 -2.73 -4.62 15.43
CA TYR A 50 -3.59 -4.57 16.62
C TYR A 50 -4.11 -3.16 16.80
N GLY A 51 -5.38 -3.03 17.24
CA GLY A 51 -6.02 -1.72 17.39
C GLY A 51 -6.47 -1.07 16.07
N MET A 52 -6.79 -1.89 15.06
CA MET A 52 -7.38 -1.42 13.80
C MET A 52 -8.86 -1.83 13.70
N LEU A 53 -9.70 -0.89 13.26
CA LEU A 53 -11.09 -1.10 12.87
C LEU A 53 -11.19 -0.95 11.35
N VAL A 54 -11.85 -1.90 10.68
CA VAL A 54 -12.24 -1.78 9.27
C VAL A 54 -13.75 -1.59 9.24
N GLY A 55 -14.20 -0.32 9.21
CA GLY A 55 -15.59 0.08 9.34
C GLY A 55 -16.56 -0.73 8.47
N PRO A 56 -16.32 -0.85 7.14
CA PRO A 56 -17.25 -1.54 6.25
C PRO A 56 -17.40 -3.04 6.50
N ALA A 57 -16.44 -3.64 7.23
CA ALA A 57 -16.44 -5.06 7.56
C ALA A 57 -16.78 -5.33 9.03
N ALA A 58 -17.02 -4.29 9.82
CA ALA A 58 -17.31 -4.38 11.25
C ALA A 58 -18.82 -4.52 11.50
N SER A 59 -19.18 -5.31 12.49
CA SER A 59 -20.54 -5.36 13.00
C SER A 59 -20.89 -4.08 13.76
N LYS A 60 -22.20 -3.80 13.92
CA LYS A 60 -22.66 -2.65 14.69
C LYS A 60 -22.12 -2.63 16.12
N GLN A 61 -22.05 -3.80 16.76
CA GLN A 61 -21.50 -3.92 18.11
C GLN A 61 -20.01 -3.53 18.16
N GLU A 62 -19.21 -4.03 17.21
CA GLU A 62 -17.79 -3.67 17.12
C GLU A 62 -17.58 -2.18 16.86
N LEU A 63 -18.42 -1.56 16.02
CA LEU A 63 -18.41 -0.11 15.80
C LEU A 63 -18.70 0.67 17.09
N ASP A 64 -19.72 0.27 17.84
CA ASP A 64 -20.10 0.93 19.10
C ASP A 64 -19.01 0.79 20.17
N GLU A 65 -18.40 -0.39 20.30
CA GLU A 65 -17.29 -0.64 21.21
C GLU A 65 -16.05 0.19 20.82
N PHE A 66 -15.72 0.24 19.54
CA PHE A 66 -14.56 0.98 19.04
C PHE A 66 -14.78 2.51 19.14
N ARG A 67 -16.01 2.99 18.96
CA ARG A 67 -16.40 4.38 19.19
C ARG A 67 -16.07 4.82 20.62
N LEU A 68 -16.41 4.01 21.62
CA LEU A 68 -16.10 4.31 23.03
C LEU A 68 -14.60 4.39 23.28
N ARG A 69 -13.82 3.50 22.66
CA ARG A 69 -12.35 3.52 22.73
C ARG A 69 -11.74 4.76 22.08
N ILE A 70 -12.26 5.19 20.93
CA ILE A 70 -11.80 6.42 20.28
C ILE A 70 -12.04 7.61 21.21
N ILE A 71 -13.25 7.73 21.77
CA ILE A 71 -13.62 8.86 22.62
C ILE A 71 -12.75 8.92 23.89
N SER A 72 -12.32 7.79 24.44
CA SER A 72 -11.49 7.77 25.65
C SER A 72 -10.06 8.26 25.43
N SER A 73 -9.53 8.17 24.21
CA SER A 73 -8.18 8.65 23.87
C SER A 73 -8.06 9.01 22.38
N PRO A 74 -8.72 10.09 21.90
CA PRO A 74 -8.87 10.34 20.48
C PRO A 74 -7.54 10.66 19.79
N ALA A 75 -6.61 11.32 20.49
CA ALA A 75 -5.26 11.60 19.98
C ALA A 75 -4.40 10.35 19.72
N SER A 76 -4.82 9.18 20.22
CA SER A 76 -4.16 7.91 19.96
C SER A 76 -4.54 7.28 18.63
N TYR A 77 -5.47 7.87 17.87
CA TYR A 77 -6.03 7.28 16.65
C TYR A 77 -5.92 8.21 15.44
N ILE A 78 -5.86 7.59 14.26
CA ILE A 78 -6.10 8.23 12.96
C ILE A 78 -7.15 7.44 12.20
N ALA A 79 -7.88 8.11 11.31
CA ALA A 79 -8.81 7.46 10.38
C ALA A 79 -8.45 7.76 8.93
N GLN A 80 -8.72 6.80 8.06
CA GLN A 80 -8.49 6.91 6.61
C GLN A 80 -9.69 6.33 5.88
N PRO A 81 -10.03 6.82 4.68
CA PRO A 81 -11.03 6.18 3.85
C PRO A 81 -10.62 4.73 3.56
N THR A 82 -11.61 3.85 3.44
CA THR A 82 -11.34 2.47 3.04
C THR A 82 -10.83 2.47 1.61
N LEU A 83 -9.56 2.08 1.42
CA LEU A 83 -8.94 2.03 0.10
C LEU A 83 -9.24 0.68 -0.58
N ALA A 84 -9.57 0.74 -1.86
CA ALA A 84 -9.55 -0.44 -2.73
C ALA A 84 -8.09 -0.84 -2.99
N LEU A 85 -7.53 -1.67 -2.11
CA LEU A 85 -6.17 -2.18 -2.27
C LEU A 85 -6.08 -3.06 -3.51
N SER A 86 -4.99 -2.93 -4.27
CA SER A 86 -4.71 -3.81 -5.39
C SER A 86 -4.54 -5.25 -4.92
N THR A 87 -4.86 -6.20 -5.81
CA THR A 87 -4.73 -7.64 -5.53
C THR A 87 -3.69 -8.28 -6.44
N CYS A 88 -2.93 -9.22 -5.91
CA CYS A 88 -2.00 -10.07 -6.66
C CYS A 88 -2.48 -11.54 -6.62
N PRO A 89 -2.42 -12.29 -7.74
CA PRO A 89 -2.71 -13.72 -7.75
C PRO A 89 -1.87 -14.47 -6.71
N THR A 90 -2.53 -15.23 -5.85
CA THR A 90 -1.90 -15.93 -4.73
C THR A 90 -2.46 -17.34 -4.64
N LEU A 91 -1.56 -18.31 -4.48
CA LEU A 91 -1.94 -19.71 -4.30
C LEU A 91 -2.51 -19.90 -2.88
N VAL A 92 -3.74 -20.38 -2.82
CA VAL A 92 -4.48 -20.73 -1.61
C VAL A 92 -5.00 -22.16 -1.73
N GLU A 93 -5.64 -22.68 -0.68
CA GLU A 93 -6.12 -24.07 -0.65
C GLU A 93 -7.04 -24.41 -1.82
N GLN A 94 -7.88 -23.46 -2.26
CA GLN A 94 -8.84 -23.63 -3.36
C GLN A 94 -8.23 -23.40 -4.76
N GLY A 95 -6.94 -23.08 -4.86
CA GLY A 95 -6.26 -22.75 -6.12
C GLY A 95 -5.70 -21.32 -6.16
N ILE A 96 -5.73 -20.68 -7.32
CA ILE A 96 -5.21 -19.30 -7.48
C ILE A 96 -6.36 -18.31 -7.25
N ALA A 97 -6.21 -17.45 -6.25
CA ALA A 97 -7.20 -16.43 -5.90
C ALA A 97 -6.53 -15.05 -5.72
N PRO A 98 -7.27 -13.95 -5.95
CA PRO A 98 -6.76 -12.61 -5.67
C PRO A 98 -6.58 -12.41 -4.15
N ARG A 99 -5.46 -11.81 -3.75
CA ARG A 99 -5.20 -11.36 -2.38
C ARG A 99 -4.59 -9.98 -2.36
N HIS A 100 -4.98 -9.16 -1.39
CA HIS A 100 -4.49 -7.78 -1.27
C HIS A 100 -3.00 -7.79 -0.95
N VAL A 101 -2.28 -6.86 -1.57
CA VAL A 101 -0.83 -6.68 -1.37
C VAL A 101 -0.49 -5.25 -1.04
N ASP A 102 0.62 -5.07 -0.34
CA ASP A 102 1.29 -3.77 -0.24
C ASP A 102 2.78 -3.87 -0.56
N LEU A 103 3.36 -2.74 -0.92
CA LEU A 103 4.72 -2.65 -1.41
C LEU A 103 5.53 -1.69 -0.55
N ARG A 104 6.69 -2.15 -0.06
CA ARG A 104 7.62 -1.35 0.71
C ARG A 104 8.99 -1.30 0.02
N PRO A 105 9.23 -0.31 -0.85
CA PRO A 105 10.56 -0.02 -1.37
C PRO A 105 11.43 0.66 -0.31
N PHE A 106 12.74 0.69 -0.55
CA PHE A 106 13.72 1.32 0.34
C PHE A 106 14.50 2.38 -0.43
N VAL A 107 14.30 3.65 -0.06
CA VAL A 107 15.09 4.77 -0.55
C VAL A 107 16.38 4.86 0.27
N LEU A 108 17.53 4.91 -0.41
CA LEU A 108 18.84 5.06 0.19
C LEU A 108 19.33 6.49 0.00
N SER A 109 19.58 7.20 1.10
CA SER A 109 20.04 8.60 1.07
C SER A 109 21.46 8.71 1.63
N GLY A 110 22.40 9.13 0.77
CA GLY A 110 23.79 9.42 1.12
C GLY A 110 24.25 10.70 0.41
N LYS A 111 25.39 10.66 -0.28
CA LYS A 111 25.79 11.77 -1.19
C LYS A 111 24.79 11.94 -2.35
N THR A 112 24.14 10.84 -2.72
CA THR A 112 23.04 10.79 -3.69
C THR A 112 21.85 10.06 -3.06
N CYS A 113 20.66 10.27 -3.62
CA CYS A 113 19.46 9.55 -3.25
C CYS A 113 19.12 8.53 -4.34
N THR A 114 19.05 7.24 -4.00
CA THR A 114 18.83 6.15 -4.96
C THR A 114 17.84 5.12 -4.44
N LEU A 115 17.36 4.26 -5.34
CA LEU A 115 16.52 3.11 -5.02
C LEU A 115 17.20 1.85 -5.59
N VAL A 116 17.14 0.74 -4.87
CA VAL A 116 17.44 -0.58 -5.44
C VAL A 116 16.19 -1.05 -6.22
N PRO A 117 16.32 -1.65 -7.41
CA PRO A 117 15.18 -2.16 -8.19
C PRO A 117 14.57 -3.41 -7.51
N GLY A 118 13.84 -3.17 -6.42
CA GLY A 118 13.20 -4.19 -5.61
C GLY A 118 12.44 -3.59 -4.44
N ALA A 119 11.56 -4.39 -3.84
CA ALA A 119 10.78 -3.98 -2.68
C ALA A 119 10.32 -5.20 -1.88
N LEU A 120 10.03 -5.00 -0.60
CA LEU A 120 9.31 -5.98 0.18
C LEU A 120 7.82 -5.94 -0.21
N CYS A 121 7.31 -7.02 -0.81
CA CYS A 121 5.89 -7.19 -1.04
C CYS A 121 5.29 -8.07 0.06
N ARG A 122 4.21 -7.60 0.68
CA ARG A 122 3.45 -8.37 1.67
C ARG A 122 2.07 -8.71 1.11
N VAL A 123 1.52 -9.85 1.51
CA VAL A 123 0.23 -10.35 1.04
C VAL A 123 -0.67 -10.71 2.23
N ALA A 124 -1.91 -10.26 2.19
CA ALA A 124 -2.94 -10.67 3.14
C ALA A 124 -3.49 -12.04 2.73
N MET A 125 -3.10 -13.12 3.42
CA MET A 125 -3.42 -14.50 2.98
C MET A 125 -4.90 -14.86 3.17
N LYS A 126 -5.55 -14.28 4.19
CA LYS A 126 -6.97 -14.50 4.47
C LYS A 126 -7.84 -13.80 3.43
N GLU A 127 -8.85 -14.51 2.94
CA GLU A 127 -9.82 -13.96 1.98
C GLU A 127 -10.51 -12.70 2.53
N GLY A 128 -10.62 -11.66 1.71
CA GLY A 128 -11.22 -10.37 2.07
C GLY A 128 -10.44 -9.56 3.11
N SER A 129 -9.31 -10.05 3.62
CA SER A 129 -8.51 -9.33 4.61
C SER A 129 -7.68 -8.24 3.96
N LEU A 130 -7.67 -7.05 4.59
CA LEU A 130 -6.75 -5.95 4.28
C LEU A 130 -5.48 -5.99 5.16
N VAL A 131 -5.39 -6.95 6.09
CA VAL A 131 -4.26 -7.07 7.02
C VAL A 131 -3.16 -7.90 6.36
N VAL A 132 -2.13 -7.22 5.89
CA VAL A 132 -0.91 -7.81 5.30
C VAL A 132 0.18 -8.13 6.34
N ASN A 133 -0.10 -7.90 7.63
CA ASN A 133 0.92 -7.99 8.65
C ASN A 133 1.23 -9.46 9.05
N SER A 134 2.51 -9.78 9.20
CA SER A 134 2.99 -11.16 9.42
C SER A 134 2.48 -11.77 10.72
N SER A 135 2.33 -10.97 11.79
CA SER A 135 1.78 -11.45 13.07
C SER A 135 0.32 -11.89 13.00
N GLN A 136 -0.39 -11.59 11.91
CA GLN A 136 -1.80 -11.95 11.69
C GLN A 136 -2.00 -12.78 10.41
N GLY A 137 -0.97 -13.54 10.00
CA GLY A 137 -1.06 -14.42 8.84
C GLY A 137 -0.72 -13.74 7.51
N GLY A 138 -0.04 -12.59 7.54
CA GLY A 138 0.54 -11.98 6.35
C GLY A 138 1.72 -12.80 5.80
N GLY A 139 1.72 -13.02 4.49
CA GLY A 139 2.83 -13.62 3.75
C GLY A 139 3.71 -12.57 3.07
N THR A 140 4.75 -13.02 2.39
CA THR A 140 5.60 -12.17 1.54
C THR A 140 5.67 -12.72 0.12
N LYS A 141 5.90 -11.84 -0.85
CA LYS A 141 6.18 -12.18 -2.24
C LYS A 141 7.49 -11.54 -2.67
N ASP A 142 8.16 -12.17 -3.63
CA ASP A 142 9.24 -11.52 -4.35
C ASP A 142 8.68 -10.40 -5.24
N THR A 143 9.42 -9.31 -5.39
CA THR A 143 9.04 -8.15 -6.21
C THR A 143 10.02 -8.03 -7.36
N TRP A 144 9.57 -8.36 -8.57
CA TRP A 144 10.38 -8.21 -9.76
C TRP A 144 10.16 -6.83 -10.40
N VAL A 145 11.26 -6.10 -10.57
CA VAL A 145 11.31 -4.89 -11.40
C VAL A 145 11.97 -5.29 -12.71
N LEU A 146 11.22 -5.20 -13.80
CA LEU A 146 11.74 -5.56 -15.12
C LEU A 146 12.73 -4.49 -15.58
N GLU A 147 13.83 -4.94 -16.19
CA GLU A 147 14.72 -4.04 -16.91
C GLU A 147 14.00 -3.51 -18.16
N GLU A 148 14.21 -2.24 -18.49
CA GLU A 148 13.76 -1.72 -19.78
C GLU A 148 14.53 -2.45 -20.90
N GLU A 149 13.83 -2.85 -21.97
CA GLU A 149 14.48 -3.39 -23.15
C GLU A 149 15.43 -2.31 -23.71
N VAL A 150 16.74 -2.55 -23.60
CA VAL A 150 17.71 -1.77 -24.33
C VAL A 150 17.55 -2.16 -25.80
N GLU A 151 16.97 -1.28 -26.62
CA GLU A 151 17.01 -1.42 -28.08
C GLU A 151 18.48 -1.58 -28.49
N THR A 152 18.87 -2.81 -28.79
CA THR A 152 20.16 -3.08 -29.39
C THR A 152 20.06 -2.60 -30.83
N PRO A 153 20.98 -1.75 -31.32
CA PRO A 153 20.94 -1.33 -32.70
C PRO A 153 20.97 -2.57 -33.59
N SER A 154 19.92 -2.72 -34.39
CA SER A 154 19.73 -3.80 -35.35
C SER A 154 21.05 -4.08 -36.06
N LYS A 155 21.57 -5.31 -35.91
CA LYS A 155 22.69 -5.76 -36.75
C LYS A 155 22.24 -5.57 -38.21
N ALA A 156 22.94 -4.68 -38.91
CA ALA A 156 22.71 -4.40 -40.31
C ALA A 156 22.47 -5.71 -41.07
N LYS A 157 21.43 -5.71 -41.91
CA LYS A 157 21.16 -6.80 -42.86
C LYS A 157 22.45 -7.05 -43.65
N VAL A 158 23.18 -8.11 -43.31
CA VAL A 158 24.22 -8.66 -44.17
C VAL A 158 23.46 -9.26 -45.34
N ASN A 159 23.53 -8.59 -46.48
CA ASN A 159 23.02 -9.07 -47.75
C ASN A 159 23.54 -10.50 -47.99
N GLN A 160 22.66 -11.50 -47.87
CA GLN A 160 22.89 -12.77 -48.53
C GLN A 160 22.55 -12.55 -50.01
N VAL A 161 23.60 -12.33 -50.78
CA VAL A 161 23.56 -12.46 -52.23
C VAL A 161 23.48 -13.97 -52.50
N GLU A 162 22.39 -14.38 -53.14
CA GLU A 162 22.27 -15.69 -53.77
C GLU A 162 23.32 -15.81 -54.88
N GLU A 163 24.18 -16.82 -54.81
CA GLU A 163 24.83 -17.41 -56.00
C GLU A 163 24.93 -18.94 -55.82
N MET A 164 23.93 -19.60 -56.41
CA MET A 164 24.00 -20.76 -57.31
C MET A 164 25.34 -21.52 -57.38
N ILE A 165 25.33 -22.84 -57.12
CA ILE A 165 25.92 -23.92 -57.95
C ILE A 165 25.30 -25.25 -57.49
N CYS A 166 24.60 -25.90 -58.44
CA CYS A 166 24.10 -27.28 -58.54
C CYS A 166 23.50 -28.00 -57.32
#